data_AF-A0A5S9MFM3-F1
#
_entry.id   AF-A0A5S9MFM3-F1
#
_cell.length_a   1.000
_cell.length_b   1.000
_cell.length_c   1.000
_cell.angle_alpha   90.00
_cell.angle_beta   90.00
_cell.angle_gamma   90.00
#
_symmetry.space_group_name_H-M   'P 1'
#
loop_
_entity.id
_entity.type
_entity.pdbx_description
1 polymer ?
#
loop_
_entity_poly.entity_id
_entity_poly.type
_entity_poly.pdbx_seq_one_letter_code
_entity_poly.pdbx_strand_id
1 'polypeptide(L)'
;MQYPVQKMPDGYDPRERPWYQEALKAENGKQVITKPYVAASTGKMVITIAQKMKDGSGVIGLDMEIDSLLQKLKRNQNWAKRLCFHHGER
;
A
#
# COMPACT_ATOMS: atom_id res chain seq x y z
N MET A 1 0.34 12.74 10.74
CA MET A 1 1.53 12.07 11.33
C MET A 1 1.82 10.82 10.51
N GLN A 2 3.07 10.59 10.12
CA GLN A 2 3.47 9.43 9.32
C GLN A 2 4.35 8.52 10.18
N TYR A 3 4.12 7.21 10.12
CA TYR A 3 4.89 6.22 10.85
C TYR A 3 5.25 5.03 9.93
N PRO A 4 6.51 4.54 9.94
CA PRO A 4 7.65 5.08 10.68
C PRO A 4 7.98 6.52 10.24
N VAL A 5 8.56 7.31 11.15
CA VAL A 5 8.93 8.70 10.85
C VAL A 5 10.01 8.70 9.78
N GLN A 6 9.76 9.40 8.69
CA GLN A 6 10.67 9.48 7.55
C GLN A 6 10.74 10.92 7.05
N LYS A 7 11.94 11.37 6.65
CA LYS A 7 12.11 12.70 6.08
C LYS A 7 11.42 12.76 4.72
N MET A 8 10.46 13.66 4.58
CA MET A 8 9.78 13.88 3.30
C MET A 8 10.60 14.78 2.39
N PRO A 9 10.43 14.68 1.06
CA PRO A 9 11.04 15.60 0.10
C PRO A 9 10.61 17.06 0.37
N ASP A 10 11.48 18.00 0.00
CA ASP A 10 11.15 19.42 0.08
C ASP A 10 9.96 19.76 -0.81
N GLY A 11 9.05 20.60 -0.31
CA GLY A 11 7.81 20.96 -1.03
C GLY A 11 6.73 19.87 -1.03
N TYR A 12 6.85 18.83 -0.21
CA TYR A 12 5.81 17.80 -0.09
C TYR A 12 4.48 18.37 0.43
N ASP A 13 3.45 18.38 -0.43
CA ASP A 13 2.06 18.60 -0.03
C ASP A 13 1.27 17.26 -0.07
N PRO A 14 0.79 16.75 1.08
CA PRO A 14 -0.05 15.55 1.10
C PRO A 14 -1.38 15.73 0.37
N ARG A 15 -1.87 16.98 0.23
CA ARG A 15 -3.17 17.28 -0.39
C ARG A 15 -3.16 17.06 -1.89
N GLU A 16 -2.01 17.18 -2.54
CA GLU A 16 -1.87 16.95 -3.98
C GLU A 16 -1.73 15.45 -4.33
N ARG A 17 -1.64 14.57 -3.32
CA ARG A 17 -1.36 13.16 -3.54
C ARG A 17 -2.62 12.39 -3.93
N PRO A 18 -2.50 11.35 -4.79
CA PRO A 18 -3.65 10.55 -5.23
C PRO A 18 -4.48 9.99 -4.08
N TRP A 19 -3.84 9.44 -3.04
CA TRP A 19 -4.53 8.86 -1.89
C TRP A 19 -5.41 9.87 -1.13
N TYR A 20 -4.97 11.12 -1.02
CA TYR A 20 -5.71 12.16 -0.33
C TYR A 20 -6.91 12.60 -1.16
N GLN A 21 -6.68 12.90 -2.45
CA GLN A 21 -7.73 13.31 -3.38
C GLN A 21 -8.79 12.24 -3.61
N GLU A 22 -8.39 10.98 -3.74
CA GLU A 22 -9.34 9.86 -3.88
C GLU A 22 -10.16 9.64 -2.60
N ALA A 23 -9.54 9.75 -1.41
CA ALA A 23 -10.26 9.64 -0.15
C ALA A 23 -11.26 10.79 0.06
N LEU A 24 -10.96 12.01 -0.42
CA LEU A 24 -11.90 13.14 -0.36
C LEU A 24 -13.13 12.94 -1.25
N LYS A 25 -12.95 12.32 -2.42
CA LYS A 25 -14.03 11.98 -3.36
C LYS A 25 -14.90 10.82 -2.89
N ALA A 26 -14.40 10.02 -1.94
CA ALA A 26 -15.15 8.91 -1.36
C ALA A 26 -16.31 9.40 -0.49
N GLU A 27 -17.36 8.59 -0.44
CA GLU A 27 -18.43 8.77 0.54
C GLU A 27 -17.88 8.68 1.98
N ASN A 28 -18.50 9.39 2.91
CA ASN A 28 -18.02 9.50 4.29
C ASN A 28 -17.86 8.12 4.95
N GLY A 29 -16.64 7.83 5.40
CA GLY A 29 -16.30 6.58 6.07
C GLY A 29 -16.07 5.38 5.16
N LYS A 30 -16.13 5.52 3.82
CA LYS A 30 -15.71 4.45 2.90
C LYS A 30 -14.20 4.53 2.65
N GLN A 31 -13.52 3.40 2.74
CA GLN A 31 -12.15 3.27 2.27
C GLN A 31 -12.09 3.23 0.74
N VAL A 32 -11.01 3.77 0.18
CA VAL A 32 -10.64 3.67 -1.23
C VAL A 32 -9.29 2.98 -1.36
N ILE A 33 -9.11 2.27 -2.48
CA ILE A 33 -7.83 1.70 -2.88
C ILE A 33 -7.38 2.45 -4.12
N THR A 34 -6.25 3.13 -4.03
CA THR A 34 -5.74 3.93 -5.14
C THR A 34 -5.24 3.06 -6.29
N LYS A 35 -5.16 3.66 -7.48
CA LYS A 35 -4.28 3.13 -8.52
C LYS A 35 -2.81 3.17 -8.05
N PRO A 36 -1.92 2.35 -8.64
CA PRO A 36 -0.49 2.41 -8.38
C PRO A 36 0.09 3.82 -8.62
N TYR A 37 0.93 4.29 -7.68
CA TYR A 37 1.68 5.54 -7.83
C TYR A 37 3.02 5.48 -7.08
N VAL A 38 3.92 6.43 -7.37
CA VAL A 38 5.20 6.54 -6.67
C VAL A 38 4.99 7.19 -5.30
N ALA A 39 5.28 6.48 -4.21
CA ALA A 39 5.24 7.02 -2.87
C ALA A 39 6.30 8.12 -2.70
N ALA A 40 5.91 9.27 -2.13
CA ALA A 40 6.85 10.36 -1.86
C ALA A 40 7.84 10.02 -0.72
N SER A 41 7.47 9.08 0.16
CA SER A 41 8.25 8.65 1.32
C SER A 41 9.42 7.74 0.94
N THR A 42 9.20 6.81 0.01
CA THR A 42 10.17 5.76 -0.34
C THR A 42 10.64 5.83 -1.79
N GLY A 43 9.98 6.58 -2.66
CA GLY A 43 10.24 6.59 -4.10
C GLY A 43 9.81 5.30 -4.81
N LYS A 44 9.12 4.39 -4.13
CA LYS A 44 8.69 3.10 -4.69
C LYS A 44 7.26 3.13 -5.19
N MET A 45 6.93 2.16 -6.05
CA MET A 45 5.55 1.94 -6.49
C MET A 45 4.71 1.31 -5.38
N VAL A 46 3.62 2.00 -5.03
CA VAL A 46 2.70 1.59 -3.97
C VAL A 46 1.26 1.65 -4.46
N ILE A 47 0.40 0.88 -3.78
CA ILE A 47 -1.04 1.16 -3.71
C ILE A 47 -1.35 1.61 -2.29
N THR A 48 -2.28 2.56 -2.13
CA THR A 48 -2.64 3.08 -0.81
C THR A 48 -4.10 2.76 -0.52
N ILE A 49 -4.37 2.23 0.65
CA ILE A 49 -5.71 2.19 1.22
C ILE A 49 -5.90 3.49 1.99
N ALA A 50 -6.85 4.32 1.58
CA ALA A 50 -7.09 5.62 2.20
C ALA A 50 -8.55 5.79 2.64
N GLN A 51 -8.76 6.52 3.72
CA GLN A 51 -10.10 6.79 4.26
C GLN A 51 -10.16 8.20 4.84
N LYS A 52 -11.17 8.96 4.42
CA LYS A 52 -11.52 10.24 5.04
C LYS A 52 -12.18 10.01 6.40
N MET A 53 -11.73 10.73 7.42
CA MET A 53 -12.30 10.66 8.76
C MET A 53 -13.71 11.27 8.78
N LYS A 54 -14.61 10.71 9.59
CA LYS A 54 -16.03 11.10 9.62
C LYS A 54 -16.25 12.52 10.15
N ASP A 55 -15.36 12.99 11.01
CA ASP A 55 -15.33 14.34 11.57
C ASP A 55 -14.73 15.39 10.62
N GLY A 56 -14.24 14.97 9.44
CA GLY A 56 -13.59 15.84 8.47
C GLY A 56 -12.20 16.33 8.87
N SER A 57 -11.60 15.82 9.95
CA SER A 57 -10.30 16.30 10.45
C SER A 57 -9.12 15.89 9.56
N GLY A 58 -9.33 14.99 8.59
CA GLY A 58 -8.31 14.58 7.65
C GLY A 58 -8.55 13.21 6.99
N VAL A 59 -7.47 12.63 6.50
CA VAL A 59 -7.43 11.33 5.80
C VAL A 59 -6.35 10.46 6.43
N ILE A 60 -6.66 9.18 6.66
CA ILE A 60 -5.71 8.15 7.06
C ILE A 60 -5.37 7.31 5.82
N GLY A 61 -4.09 6.98 5.64
CA GLY A 61 -3.60 6.17 4.52
C GLY A 61 -2.64 5.08 4.98
N LEU A 62 -2.70 3.92 4.32
CA LEU A 62 -1.77 2.79 4.49
C LEU A 62 -1.17 2.43 3.12
N ASP A 63 0.15 2.54 3.00
CA ASP A 63 0.87 2.20 1.78
C ASP A 63 1.26 0.72 1.75
N MET A 64 1.06 0.09 0.60
CA MET A 64 1.53 -1.26 0.29
C MET A 64 2.44 -1.22 -0.92
N GLU A 65 3.72 -1.56 -0.72
CA GLU A 65 4.68 -1.71 -1.82
C GLU A 65 4.31 -2.89 -2.71
N ILE A 66 4.20 -2.65 -4.02
CA ILE A 66 3.79 -3.66 -4.99
C ILE A 66 4.81 -4.80 -5.08
N ASP A 67 6.11 -4.47 -5.07
CA ASP A 67 7.17 -5.48 -5.14
C ASP A 67 7.13 -6.43 -3.94
N SER A 68 6.90 -5.88 -2.74
CA SER A 68 6.74 -6.66 -1.52
C SER A 68 5.52 -7.59 -1.57
N LEU A 69 4.41 -7.11 -2.16
CA LEU A 69 3.21 -7.92 -2.36
C LEU A 69 3.48 -9.07 -3.34
N LEU A 70 4.10 -8.79 -4.49
CA LEU A 70 4.42 -9.80 -5.50
C LEU A 70 5.39 -10.87 -4.97
N GLN A 71 6.38 -10.47 -4.18
CA GLN A 71 7.30 -11.42 -3.53
C GLN A 71 6.58 -12.35 -2.55
N LYS A 72 5.66 -11.80 -1.74
CA LYS A 72 4.86 -12.61 -0.80
C LYS A 72 3.94 -13.60 -1.54
N LEU A 73 3.31 -13.18 -2.63
CA LEU A 73 2.45 -14.05 -3.46
C LEU A 73 3.27 -15.19 -4.10
N LYS A 74 4.44 -14.89 -4.66
CA LYS A 74 5.35 -15.90 -5.23
C LYS A 74 5.83 -16.91 -4.19
N ARG A 75 6.18 -16.44 -2.98
CA ARG A 75 6.61 -17.32 -1.87
C ARG A 75 5.52 -18.31 -1.47
N ASN A 76 4.26 -17.90 -1.52
CA ASN A 76 3.13 -18.75 -1.17
C ASN A 76 2.74 -19.78 -2.25
N GLN A 77 3.54 -19.94 -3.32
CA GLN A 77 3.41 -21.03 -4.29
C GLN A 77 4.57 -22.03 -4.24
N ASN A 78 5.60 -21.77 -3.44
CA ASN A 78 6.73 -22.69 -3.29
C ASN A 78 6.44 -23.88 -2.36
N TRP A 79 5.34 -23.86 -1.60
CA TRP A 79 4.94 -25.00 -0.77
C TRP A 79 4.46 -26.20 -1.61
N ALA A 80 3.76 -25.95 -2.73
CA ALA A 80 3.30 -26.99 -3.64
C ALA A 80 4.47 -27.70 -4.34
N LYS A 81 5.54 -26.95 -4.70
CA LYS A 81 6.74 -27.54 -5.32
C LYS A 81 7.56 -28.39 -4.36
N ARG A 82 7.55 -28.11 -3.05
CA ARG A 82 8.27 -28.91 -2.04
C ARG A 82 7.61 -30.26 -1.73
N LEU A 83 6.28 -30.36 -1.84
CA LEU A 83 5.54 -31.60 -1.60
C LEU A 83 5.78 -32.67 -2.68
N CYS A 84 5.96 -32.27 -3.95
CA CYS A 84 6.21 -33.21 -5.04
C CYS A 84 7.61 -33.86 -4.99
N PHE A 85 8.59 -33.24 -4.33
CA PHE A 85 9.96 -33.76 -4.25
C PHE A 85 10.18 -34.80 -3.13
N HIS A 86 9.22 -34.99 -2.21
CA HIS A 86 9.35 -35.96 -1.11
C HIS A 86 8.74 -37.34 -1.41
N HIS A 87 8.20 -37.53 -2.62
CA HIS A 87 7.54 -38.76 -3.04
C HIS A 87 8.27 -39.50 -4.18
N GLY A 88 9.54 -39.15 -4.44
CA GLY A 88 10.34 -39.70 -5.54
C GLY A 88 11.62 -40.44 -5.15
N GLU A 89 11.85 -40.71 -3.86
CA GLU A 89 12.97 -41.55 -3.40
C GLU A 89 12.44 -42.67 -2.48
N ARG A 90 11.88 -43.70 -3.10
CA ARG A 90 11.91 -45.10 -2.62
C ARG A 90 11.87 -46.02 -3.82
#